data_AF-A0A1T1BNG7-F1
#
_entry.id   AF-A0A1T1BNG7-F1
#
_cell.length_a   1.000
_cell.length_b   1.000
_cell.length_c   1.000
_cell.angle_alpha   90.00
_cell.angle_beta   90.00
_cell.angle_gamma   90.00
#
_symmetry.space_group_name_H-M   'P 1'
#
loop_
_entity.id
_entity.type
_entity.pdbx_description
1 polymer ?
#
loop_
_entity_poly.entity_id
_entity_poly.type
_entity_poly.pdbx_seq_one_letter_code
_entity_poly.pdbx_strand_id
1 'polypeptide(L)'
;MKKHNFLTAILLGITLIGCGDKNKGENSLFTIDDSAFPAHFTPQEAISITVLNPKSKEIDSIAYFVNDKKVGSTKGSEKFKFELKDQKLGYQYLKATVYFGTDSSEATKRVELVSNVNPKLLKYKIVNTFPHDKKDFTEGLEFYNDTLYESTGQEGASFIKKYDYKTGKVFKKIDLDSKYFGEGITFINGKLFQLTYKNKKGFIYDAKTLKLEKTFDYEKDIQGWGMTNDGKYIYQTDGTEKIWKVDPATQKMVDHINVYSGDSKIKEVNELEWIDGKIYANVWFKDAIAVVNPNSGAVEEILDLSALRKTMTDVKKDDALNGIAYNPKTKTIFVTGKNWNKMFEITVSE
;
A
#
# COMPACT_ATOMS: atom_id res chain seq x y z
N MET A 1 -16.94 -81.66 34.11
CA MET A 1 -16.61 -80.46 34.93
C MET A 1 -16.44 -79.29 33.98
N LYS A 2 -17.42 -78.37 34.01
CA LYS A 2 -17.55 -77.22 33.12
C LYS A 2 -16.50 -76.16 33.48
N LYS A 3 -15.85 -75.55 32.48
CA LYS A 3 -15.11 -74.29 32.63
C LYS A 3 -15.78 -73.24 31.75
N HIS A 4 -16.44 -72.28 32.40
CA HIS A 4 -16.97 -71.09 31.77
C HIS A 4 -15.88 -70.02 31.79
N ASN A 5 -15.54 -69.47 30.62
CA ASN A 5 -14.68 -68.29 30.53
C ASN A 5 -15.54 -67.06 30.88
N PHE A 6 -15.23 -66.44 32.01
CA PHE A 6 -15.81 -65.16 32.41
C PHE A 6 -15.30 -64.05 31.47
N LEU A 7 -16.23 -63.41 30.76
CA LEU A 7 -15.97 -62.18 30.02
C LEU A 7 -16.24 -61.01 30.98
N THR A 8 -15.18 -60.34 31.44
CA THR A 8 -15.32 -59.14 32.29
C THR A 8 -15.65 -57.95 31.40
N ALA A 9 -16.91 -57.53 31.37
CA ALA A 9 -17.32 -56.28 30.74
C ALA A 9 -16.96 -55.10 31.67
N ILE A 10 -15.97 -54.31 31.31
CA ILE A 10 -15.68 -53.03 31.97
C ILE A 10 -16.68 -52.01 31.41
N LEU A 11 -17.70 -51.68 32.20
CA LEU A 11 -18.63 -50.60 31.91
C LEU A 11 -17.92 -49.26 32.17
N LEU A 12 -17.49 -48.57 31.12
CA LEU A 12 -16.96 -47.22 31.24
C LEU A 12 -18.15 -46.25 31.45
N GLY A 13 -18.34 -45.78 32.67
CA GLY A 13 -19.34 -44.76 32.99
C GLY A 13 -18.95 -43.42 32.37
N ILE A 14 -19.65 -43.01 31.31
CA ILE A 14 -19.54 -41.67 30.73
C ILE A 14 -20.37 -40.72 31.59
N THR A 15 -19.71 -39.94 32.45
CA THR A 15 -20.33 -38.77 33.08
C THR A 15 -20.42 -37.65 32.04
N LEU A 16 -21.62 -37.42 31.51
CA LEU A 16 -21.97 -36.23 30.74
C LEU A 16 -22.05 -35.04 31.72
N ILE A 17 -20.99 -34.25 31.79
CA ILE A 17 -21.05 -32.90 32.38
C ILE A 17 -21.54 -31.96 31.28
N GLY A 18 -22.72 -31.38 31.52
CA GLY A 18 -23.46 -30.56 30.59
C GLY A 18 -22.77 -29.24 30.23
N CYS A 19 -23.08 -28.82 28.99
CA CYS A 19 -22.66 -27.58 28.35
C CYS A 19 -22.92 -26.33 29.19
N GLY A 20 -21.91 -25.46 29.28
CA GLY A 20 -22.10 -24.02 29.36
C GLY A 20 -21.66 -23.41 28.03
N ASP A 21 -22.62 -22.92 27.26
CA ASP A 21 -22.39 -22.19 26.00
C ASP A 21 -21.35 -21.08 26.21
N LYS A 22 -20.21 -21.21 25.53
CA LYS A 22 -19.29 -20.10 25.29
C LYS A 22 -19.11 -19.97 23.79
N ASN A 23 -19.80 -18.99 23.22
CA ASN A 23 -19.38 -18.38 21.97
C ASN A 23 -17.89 -18.01 22.11
N LYS A 24 -17.00 -18.77 21.47
CA LYS A 24 -15.60 -18.40 21.29
C LYS A 24 -15.56 -17.18 20.37
N GLY A 25 -15.56 -15.98 20.94
CA GLY A 25 -15.44 -14.76 20.14
C GLY A 25 -15.67 -13.44 20.88
N GLU A 26 -16.49 -13.42 21.93
CA GLU A 26 -16.72 -12.20 22.70
C GLU A 26 -16.13 -12.32 24.11
N ASN A 27 -15.04 -11.61 24.37
CA ASN A 27 -14.59 -11.39 25.73
C ASN A 27 -15.61 -10.48 26.44
N SER A 28 -16.54 -11.08 27.19
CA SER A 28 -17.49 -10.34 28.04
C SER A 28 -16.93 -9.95 29.42
N LEU A 29 -15.66 -10.22 29.69
CA LEU A 29 -15.03 -9.93 30.98
C LEU A 29 -14.38 -8.55 31.01
N PHE A 30 -13.71 -8.17 29.92
CA PHE A 30 -12.99 -6.90 29.83
C PHE A 30 -13.13 -6.29 28.45
N THR A 31 -13.27 -4.97 28.40
CA THR A 31 -13.26 -4.19 27.15
C THR A 31 -12.36 -2.97 27.31
N ILE A 32 -11.78 -2.48 26.22
CA ILE A 32 -11.09 -1.18 26.23
C ILE A 32 -12.17 -0.10 26.22
N ASP A 33 -12.10 0.83 27.16
CA ASP A 33 -12.94 2.03 27.18
C ASP A 33 -12.50 2.99 26.08
N ASP A 34 -13.34 3.16 25.08
CA ASP A 34 -13.15 4.05 23.94
C ASP A 34 -14.09 5.27 23.97
N SER A 35 -14.86 5.45 25.04
CA SER A 35 -15.86 6.52 25.15
C SER A 35 -15.26 7.93 25.01
N ALA A 36 -13.98 8.09 25.34
CA ALA A 36 -13.22 9.33 25.22
C ALA A 36 -12.29 9.38 24.00
N PHE A 37 -12.29 8.36 23.13
CA PHE A 37 -11.44 8.38 21.94
C PHE A 37 -12.02 9.33 20.89
N PRO A 38 -11.19 10.20 20.28
CA PRO A 38 -11.61 10.94 19.10
C PRO A 38 -11.89 10.01 17.92
N ALA A 39 -12.56 10.52 16.89
CA ALA A 39 -12.78 9.77 15.65
C ALA A 39 -11.47 9.31 15.01
N HIS A 40 -10.45 10.17 15.05
CA HIS A 40 -9.11 9.92 14.53
C HIS A 40 -8.08 10.46 15.51
N PHE A 41 -6.92 9.79 15.57
CA PHE A 41 -5.74 10.29 16.24
C PHE A 41 -4.73 10.83 15.22
N THR A 42 -3.80 11.64 15.69
CA THR A 42 -2.62 12.12 14.96
C THR A 42 -1.32 11.64 15.64
N PRO A 43 -0.18 11.57 14.92
CA PRO A 43 1.05 11.02 15.50
C PRO A 43 1.57 11.76 16.74
N GLN A 44 1.23 13.03 16.93
CA GLN A 44 1.70 13.81 18.08
C GLN A 44 0.89 13.55 19.35
N GLU A 45 -0.21 12.81 19.24
CA GLU A 45 -1.07 12.50 20.36
C GLU A 45 -0.64 11.22 21.07
N ALA A 46 -1.16 11.06 22.28
CA ALA A 46 -1.05 9.85 23.06
C ALA A 46 -2.42 9.28 23.33
N ILE A 47 -2.50 7.95 23.32
CA ILE A 47 -3.69 7.22 23.69
C ILE A 47 -3.64 6.85 25.18
N SER A 48 -4.75 7.06 25.88
CA SER A 48 -4.95 6.65 27.26
C SER A 48 -5.90 5.46 27.30
N ILE A 49 -5.38 4.28 27.61
CA ILE A 49 -6.12 3.03 27.62
C ILE A 49 -6.58 2.73 29.04
N THR A 50 -7.90 2.67 29.21
CA THR A 50 -8.55 2.13 30.42
C THR A 50 -9.26 0.84 30.03
N VAL A 51 -9.25 -0.15 30.94
CA VAL A 51 -9.97 -1.41 30.75
C VAL A 51 -11.20 -1.44 31.66
N LEU A 52 -12.38 -1.59 31.05
CA LEU A 52 -13.63 -1.77 31.77
C LEU A 52 -13.70 -3.19 32.34
N ASN A 53 -14.14 -3.29 33.59
CA ASN A 53 -14.24 -4.53 34.33
C ASN A 53 -15.65 -4.67 34.94
N PRO A 54 -16.70 -4.90 34.12
CA PRO A 54 -18.09 -4.90 34.57
C PRO A 54 -18.40 -5.98 35.61
N LYS A 55 -17.60 -7.06 35.66
CA LYS A 55 -17.76 -8.16 36.62
C LYS A 55 -16.90 -8.00 37.88
N SER A 56 -16.25 -6.86 38.07
CA SER A 56 -15.44 -6.52 39.25
C SER A 56 -14.44 -7.61 39.63
N LYS A 57 -13.76 -8.20 38.63
CA LYS A 57 -12.70 -9.19 38.86
C LYS A 57 -11.48 -8.51 39.47
N GLU A 58 -10.82 -9.15 40.43
CA GLU A 58 -9.50 -8.70 40.89
C GLU A 58 -8.50 -8.88 39.76
N ILE A 59 -7.89 -7.79 39.30
CA ILE A 59 -6.90 -7.79 38.21
C ILE A 59 -5.52 -7.79 38.84
N ASP A 60 -4.67 -8.73 38.42
CA ASP A 60 -3.27 -8.77 38.85
C ASP A 60 -2.43 -7.76 38.06
N SER A 61 -2.56 -7.82 36.73
CA SER A 61 -1.83 -6.95 35.81
C SER A 61 -2.46 -6.93 34.42
N ILE A 62 -2.08 -5.94 33.62
CA ILE A 62 -2.48 -5.83 32.22
C ILE A 62 -1.23 -5.63 31.37
N ALA A 63 -1.08 -6.42 30.30
CA ALA A 63 -0.07 -6.22 29.27
C ALA A 63 -0.71 -5.57 28.04
N TYR A 64 -0.11 -4.49 27.54
CA TYR A 64 -0.63 -3.72 26.41
C TYR A 64 0.21 -3.94 25.16
N PHE A 65 -0.48 -4.05 24.03
CA PHE A 65 0.09 -4.26 22.72
C PHE A 65 -0.53 -3.29 21.71
N VAL A 66 0.30 -2.83 20.78
CA VAL A 66 -0.10 -2.07 19.60
C VAL A 66 0.48 -2.78 18.38
N ASN A 67 -0.38 -3.18 17.44
CA ASN A 67 0.01 -3.96 16.26
C ASN A 67 0.83 -5.21 16.64
N ASP A 68 0.34 -5.95 17.63
CA ASP A 68 0.96 -7.15 18.24
C ASP A 68 2.34 -6.96 18.88
N LYS A 69 2.89 -5.74 18.90
CA LYS A 69 4.09 -5.41 19.65
C LYS A 69 3.72 -5.01 21.08
N LYS A 70 4.32 -5.64 22.08
CA LYS A 70 4.15 -5.24 23.49
C LYS A 70 4.72 -3.84 23.70
N VAL A 71 3.91 -2.93 24.22
CA VAL A 71 4.28 -1.53 24.46
C VAL A 71 4.40 -1.17 25.94
N GLY A 72 3.88 -2.02 26.83
CA GLY A 72 4.00 -1.81 28.28
C GLY A 72 3.10 -2.73 29.09
N SER A 73 3.01 -2.45 30.38
CA SER A 73 2.13 -3.13 31.31
C SER A 73 1.84 -2.28 32.54
N THR A 74 0.72 -2.54 33.21
CA THR A 74 0.35 -1.93 34.49
C THR A 74 0.09 -3.00 35.55
N LYS A 75 0.18 -2.62 36.82
CA LYS A 75 -0.35 -3.43 37.92
C LYS A 75 -1.83 -3.09 38.10
N GLY A 76 -2.65 -4.11 38.38
CA GLY A 76 -4.10 -3.90 38.49
C GLY A 76 -4.71 -3.26 37.23
N SER A 77 -5.68 -2.37 37.43
CA SER A 77 -6.42 -1.69 36.37
C SER A 77 -5.99 -0.23 36.14
N GLU A 78 -4.74 0.11 36.43
CA GLU A 78 -4.24 1.48 36.23
C GLU A 78 -4.35 1.89 34.75
N LYS A 79 -4.65 3.17 34.52
CA LYS A 79 -4.68 3.74 33.16
C LYS A 79 -3.28 3.67 32.55
N PHE A 80 -3.20 3.16 31.33
CA PHE A 80 -1.94 3.09 30.57
C PHE A 80 -1.89 4.17 29.49
N LYS A 81 -0.78 4.91 29.40
CA LYS A 81 -0.57 5.95 28.37
C LYS A 81 0.46 5.47 27.34
N PHE A 82 0.18 5.65 26.06
CA PHE A 82 1.08 5.31 24.96
C PHE A 82 1.15 6.44 23.92
N GLU A 83 2.36 6.87 23.58
CA GLU A 83 2.61 7.93 22.58
C GLU A 83 2.55 7.35 21.15
N LEU A 84 1.82 7.98 20.24
CA LEU A 84 1.60 7.46 18.87
C LEU A 84 2.66 7.88 17.85
N LYS A 85 3.65 8.68 18.25
CA LYS A 85 4.65 9.32 17.38
C LYS A 85 5.45 8.37 16.48
N ASP A 86 5.62 7.12 16.92
CA ASP A 86 6.40 6.10 16.21
C ASP A 86 5.51 5.11 15.44
N GLN A 87 4.20 5.37 15.38
CA GLN A 87 3.24 4.55 14.65
C GLN A 87 3.02 5.07 13.24
N LYS A 88 2.75 4.15 12.31
CA LYS A 88 2.43 4.47 10.92
C LYS A 88 1.01 4.98 10.80
N LEU A 89 0.76 5.84 9.82
CA LEU A 89 -0.61 6.22 9.49
C LEU A 89 -1.45 4.99 9.11
N GLY A 90 -2.77 5.06 9.31
CA GLY A 90 -3.70 3.97 9.15
C GLY A 90 -4.16 3.35 10.48
N TYR A 91 -4.78 2.19 10.37
CA TYR A 91 -5.35 1.51 11.53
C TYR A 91 -4.28 1.01 12.50
N GLN A 92 -4.45 1.32 13.78
CA GLN A 92 -3.69 0.77 14.89
C GLN A 92 -4.57 -0.21 15.67
N TYR A 93 -4.04 -1.41 15.92
CA TYR A 93 -4.73 -2.46 16.65
C TYR A 93 -4.24 -2.51 18.09
N LEU A 94 -5.11 -2.10 19.01
CA LEU A 94 -4.86 -2.10 20.44
C LEU A 94 -5.32 -3.43 21.04
N LYS A 95 -4.49 -4.00 21.92
CA LYS A 95 -4.84 -5.19 22.69
C LYS A 95 -4.34 -5.05 24.13
N ALA A 96 -5.21 -5.34 25.07
CA ALA A 96 -4.92 -5.43 26.50
C ALA A 96 -5.16 -6.87 26.95
N THR A 97 -4.09 -7.58 27.27
CA THR A 97 -4.16 -8.91 27.89
C THR A 97 -4.22 -8.73 29.39
N VAL A 98 -5.39 -9.01 29.97
CA VAL A 98 -5.71 -8.84 31.40
C VAL A 98 -5.49 -10.15 32.11
N TYR A 99 -4.67 -10.16 33.16
CA TYR A 99 -4.41 -11.33 34.01
C TYR A 99 -5.17 -11.21 35.33
N PHE A 100 -5.85 -12.28 35.73
CA PHE A 100 -6.66 -12.34 36.95
C PHE A 100 -6.67 -13.78 37.50
N GLY A 101 -6.14 -13.96 38.71
CA GLY A 101 -5.98 -15.29 39.30
C GLY A 101 -5.04 -16.16 38.46
N THR A 102 -5.54 -17.29 37.96
CA THR A 102 -4.79 -18.17 37.04
C THR A 102 -5.16 -17.99 35.57
N ASP A 103 -6.13 -17.12 35.28
CA ASP A 103 -6.71 -16.92 33.96
C ASP A 103 -6.22 -15.62 33.30
N SER A 104 -6.44 -15.52 31.99
CA SER A 104 -6.28 -14.27 31.26
C SER A 104 -7.37 -14.08 30.21
N SER A 105 -7.57 -12.83 29.81
CA SER A 105 -8.51 -12.48 28.75
C SER A 105 -8.07 -11.25 27.98
N GLU A 106 -8.47 -11.15 26.72
CA GLU A 106 -8.01 -10.08 25.81
C GLU A 106 -9.13 -9.09 25.52
N ALA A 107 -8.88 -7.82 25.80
CA ALA A 107 -9.71 -6.72 25.32
C ALA A 107 -9.04 -6.08 24.11
N THR A 108 -9.75 -5.90 23.01
CA THR A 108 -9.21 -5.34 21.77
C THR A 108 -9.99 -4.12 21.30
N LYS A 109 -9.31 -3.20 20.63
CA LYS A 109 -9.91 -2.04 19.98
C LYS A 109 -9.06 -1.63 18.79
N ARG A 110 -9.69 -1.05 17.76
CA ARG A 110 -8.99 -0.45 16.62
C ARG A 110 -9.21 1.05 16.65
N VAL A 111 -8.14 1.80 16.44
CA VAL A 111 -8.17 3.26 16.22
C VAL A 111 -7.52 3.57 14.88
N GLU A 112 -7.77 4.76 14.33
CA GLU A 112 -7.16 5.19 13.07
C GLU A 112 -6.25 6.40 13.31
N LEU A 113 -5.00 6.27 12.87
CA LEU A 113 -4.00 7.32 12.92
C LEU A 113 -3.96 8.02 11.56
N VAL A 114 -4.30 9.30 11.52
CA VAL A 114 -4.35 10.10 10.28
C VAL A 114 -3.20 11.10 10.23
N SER A 115 -2.98 11.72 9.07
CA SER A 115 -1.92 12.71 8.93
C SER A 115 -2.31 14.01 9.64
N ASN A 116 -1.36 14.63 10.33
CA ASN A 116 -1.48 16.00 10.82
C ASN A 116 -0.90 17.03 9.82
N VAL A 117 -0.48 16.57 8.63
CA VAL A 117 0.09 17.40 7.58
C VAL A 117 -1.03 17.88 6.65
N ASN A 118 -1.12 19.20 6.49
CA ASN A 118 -1.95 19.82 5.46
C ASN A 118 -1.13 19.99 4.18
N PRO A 119 -1.53 19.39 3.04
CA PRO A 119 -0.75 19.50 1.83
C PRO A 119 -0.68 20.93 1.28
N LYS A 120 0.47 21.31 0.76
CA LYS A 120 0.62 22.55 -0.03
C LYS A 120 0.23 22.30 -1.49
N LEU A 121 -0.30 23.31 -2.17
CA LEU A 121 -0.49 23.25 -3.62
C LEU A 121 0.78 23.70 -4.34
N LEU A 122 1.28 22.86 -5.23
CA LEU A 122 2.39 23.18 -6.10
C LEU A 122 1.90 23.86 -7.38
N LYS A 123 2.77 24.66 -7.97
CA LYS A 123 2.62 25.24 -9.30
C LYS A 123 3.49 24.47 -10.28
N TYR A 124 3.09 24.49 -11.54
CA TYR A 124 3.93 24.01 -12.63
C TYR A 124 3.97 24.98 -13.79
N LYS A 125 4.99 24.80 -14.63
CA LYS A 125 5.10 25.42 -15.95
C LYS A 125 5.38 24.34 -16.98
N ILE A 126 4.67 24.39 -18.10
CA ILE A 126 4.95 23.55 -19.26
C ILE A 126 6.23 24.08 -19.91
N VAL A 127 7.24 23.21 -20.01
CA VAL A 127 8.50 23.48 -20.71
C VAL A 127 8.36 23.06 -22.17
N ASN A 128 7.87 21.85 -22.41
CA ASN A 128 7.65 21.29 -23.74
C ASN A 128 6.36 20.46 -23.77
N THR A 129 5.85 20.25 -24.98
CA THR A 129 4.77 19.32 -25.25
C THR A 129 5.20 18.41 -26.40
N PHE A 130 5.08 17.11 -26.19
CA PHE A 130 5.48 16.08 -27.14
C PHE A 130 4.26 15.27 -27.59
N PRO A 131 4.28 14.69 -28.81
CA PRO A 131 3.25 13.77 -29.24
C PRO A 131 3.27 12.49 -28.38
N HIS A 132 2.09 11.98 -28.03
CA HIS A 132 1.91 10.69 -27.37
C HIS A 132 0.93 9.84 -28.21
N ASP A 133 1.11 8.52 -28.24
CA ASP A 133 0.23 7.64 -29.02
C ASP A 133 -1.10 7.47 -28.29
N LYS A 134 -2.22 7.85 -28.94
CA LYS A 134 -3.57 7.68 -28.38
C LYS A 134 -3.97 6.22 -28.15
N LYS A 135 -3.24 5.26 -28.71
CA LYS A 135 -3.47 3.82 -28.50
C LYS A 135 -2.81 3.31 -27.21
N ASP A 136 -1.94 4.10 -26.60
CA ASP A 136 -1.17 3.68 -25.46
C ASP A 136 -1.92 4.01 -24.17
N PHE A 137 -2.46 2.95 -23.56
CA PHE A 137 -3.04 2.99 -22.24
C PHE A 137 -1.90 2.90 -21.21
N THR A 138 -1.25 4.04 -20.95
CA THR A 138 -0.05 4.14 -20.11
C THR A 138 -0.31 3.63 -18.69
N GLU A 139 0.44 2.62 -18.26
CA GLU A 139 0.39 2.07 -16.89
C GLU A 139 1.72 2.17 -16.12
N GLY A 140 2.81 2.47 -16.81
CA GLY A 140 4.08 2.81 -16.17
C GLY A 140 4.96 3.61 -17.11
N LEU A 141 5.66 4.61 -16.59
CA LEU A 141 6.49 5.50 -17.37
C LEU A 141 7.79 5.79 -16.60
N GLU A 142 8.96 5.47 -17.15
CA GLU A 142 10.21 5.75 -16.43
C GLU A 142 11.34 6.09 -17.40
N PHE A 143 12.18 7.06 -17.01
CA PHE A 143 13.46 7.28 -17.68
C PHE A 143 14.49 6.27 -17.18
N TYR A 144 15.07 5.52 -18.11
CA TYR A 144 16.28 4.75 -17.83
C TYR A 144 17.45 5.38 -18.57
N ASN A 145 18.31 6.06 -17.79
CA ASN A 145 19.34 6.98 -18.28
C ASN A 145 18.73 8.18 -19.02
N ASP A 146 18.67 8.12 -20.35
CA ASP A 146 18.22 9.22 -21.20
C ASP A 146 17.13 8.80 -22.19
N THR A 147 16.67 7.56 -22.07
CA THR A 147 15.61 7.04 -22.91
C THR A 147 14.38 6.79 -22.07
N LEU A 148 13.23 7.17 -22.62
CA LEU A 148 11.93 6.93 -22.00
C LEU A 148 11.45 5.51 -22.31
N TYR A 149 10.93 4.86 -21.28
CA TYR A 149 10.28 3.57 -21.36
C TYR A 149 8.85 3.70 -20.88
N GLU A 150 7.97 2.92 -21.50
CA GLU A 150 6.56 2.93 -21.20
C GLU A 150 6.00 1.52 -21.22
N SER A 151 5.23 1.20 -20.19
CA SER A 151 4.41 0.00 -20.08
C SER A 151 2.96 0.35 -20.37
N THR A 152 2.29 -0.48 -21.15
CA THR A 152 0.89 -0.30 -21.53
C THR A 152 0.02 -1.43 -21.01
N GLY A 153 -1.20 -1.07 -20.62
CA GLY A 153 -2.25 -1.96 -20.18
C GLY A 153 -3.31 -2.16 -21.25
N GLN A 154 -3.32 -3.32 -21.90
CA GLN A 154 -4.38 -3.65 -22.87
C GLN A 154 -4.67 -5.15 -22.85
N GLU A 155 -5.96 -5.50 -22.79
CA GLU A 155 -6.39 -6.90 -22.82
C GLU A 155 -5.90 -7.56 -24.12
N GLY A 156 -5.12 -8.62 -23.99
CA GLY A 156 -4.54 -9.33 -25.14
C GLY A 156 -3.34 -8.68 -25.82
N ALA A 157 -2.99 -7.44 -25.48
CA ALA A 157 -2.06 -6.63 -26.28
C ALA A 157 -1.14 -5.70 -25.47
N SER A 158 -0.95 -5.97 -24.18
CA SER A 158 -0.03 -5.20 -23.32
C SER A 158 1.42 -5.31 -23.80
N PHE A 159 2.21 -4.24 -23.69
CA PHE A 159 3.62 -4.25 -24.09
C PHE A 159 4.45 -3.27 -23.27
N ILE A 160 5.78 -3.43 -23.35
CA ILE A 160 6.74 -2.38 -22.97
C ILE A 160 7.41 -1.86 -24.23
N LYS A 161 7.52 -0.54 -24.37
CA LYS A 161 8.30 0.10 -25.43
C LYS A 161 9.41 0.98 -24.86
N LYS A 162 10.51 1.03 -25.61
CA LYS A 162 11.61 1.98 -25.51
C LYS A 162 11.51 2.89 -26.71
N TYR A 163 11.42 4.21 -26.54
CA TYR A 163 11.15 5.10 -27.67
C TYR A 163 11.77 6.50 -27.50
N ASP A 164 11.88 7.20 -28.62
CA ASP A 164 12.16 8.63 -28.64
C ASP A 164 10.87 9.39 -28.36
N TYR A 165 10.76 9.96 -27.16
CA TYR A 165 9.59 10.73 -26.74
C TYR A 165 9.37 12.01 -27.58
N LYS A 166 10.40 12.52 -28.26
CA LYS A 166 10.27 13.71 -29.11
C LYS A 166 9.61 13.40 -30.44
N THR A 167 9.95 12.25 -31.03
CA THR A 167 9.50 11.88 -32.38
C THR A 167 8.47 10.74 -32.40
N GLY A 168 8.24 10.07 -31.27
CA GLY A 168 7.43 8.84 -31.18
C GLY A 168 8.11 7.61 -31.79
N LYS A 169 9.38 7.68 -32.20
CA LYS A 169 10.07 6.56 -32.86
C LYS A 169 10.36 5.46 -31.84
N VAL A 170 9.75 4.30 -32.03
CA VAL A 170 10.00 3.12 -31.19
C VAL A 170 11.35 2.50 -31.55
N PHE A 171 12.25 2.41 -30.57
CA PHE A 171 13.54 1.73 -30.70
C PHE A 171 13.43 0.24 -30.44
N LYS A 172 12.59 -0.14 -29.47
CA LYS A 172 12.33 -1.53 -29.13
C LYS A 172 10.95 -1.65 -28.49
N LYS A 173 10.27 -2.76 -28.77
CA LYS A 173 9.01 -3.14 -28.15
C LYS A 173 9.06 -4.62 -27.77
N ILE A 174 8.51 -4.95 -26.61
CA ILE A 174 8.31 -6.33 -26.15
C ILE A 174 6.84 -6.51 -25.79
N ASP A 175 6.19 -7.44 -26.47
CA ASP A 175 4.79 -7.77 -26.18
C ASP A 175 4.71 -8.73 -24.99
N LEU A 176 3.69 -8.56 -24.15
CA LEU A 176 3.36 -9.51 -23.11
C LEU A 176 2.50 -10.64 -23.72
N ASP A 177 2.56 -11.83 -23.13
CA ASP A 177 1.60 -12.90 -23.44
C ASP A 177 0.17 -12.36 -23.20
N SER A 178 -0.74 -12.65 -24.14
CA SER A 178 -2.08 -12.06 -24.24
C SER A 178 -2.95 -12.23 -23.00
N LYS A 179 -2.64 -13.20 -22.13
CA LYS A 179 -3.34 -13.38 -20.86
C LYS A 179 -2.99 -12.33 -19.80
N TYR A 180 -1.91 -11.58 -19.98
CA TYR A 180 -1.43 -10.60 -19.00
C TYR A 180 -1.84 -9.18 -19.39
N PHE A 181 -2.31 -8.44 -18.39
CA PHE A 181 -2.50 -6.99 -18.47
C PHE A 181 -1.30 -6.31 -17.79
N GLY A 182 -0.47 -5.62 -18.55
CA GLY A 182 0.75 -4.97 -18.08
C GLY A 182 0.46 -3.72 -17.27
N GLU A 183 1.26 -3.49 -16.24
CA GLU A 183 1.08 -2.38 -15.29
C GLU A 183 2.41 -1.62 -15.10
N GLY A 184 2.62 -1.00 -13.94
CA GLY A 184 3.82 -0.24 -13.60
C GLY A 184 5.13 -0.97 -13.86
N ILE A 185 6.15 -0.18 -14.19
CA ILE A 185 7.52 -0.64 -14.42
C ILE A 185 8.49 0.14 -13.56
N THR A 186 9.63 -0.46 -13.22
CA THR A 186 10.76 0.33 -12.70
C THR A 186 12.13 -0.27 -12.98
N PHE A 187 13.17 0.57 -13.01
CA PHE A 187 14.54 0.14 -13.25
C PHE A 187 15.39 0.19 -11.98
N ILE A 188 15.92 -0.96 -11.57
CA ILE A 188 16.86 -1.04 -10.43
C ILE A 188 17.85 -2.19 -10.63
N ASN A 189 19.11 -1.99 -10.21
CA ASN A 189 20.18 -3.00 -10.27
C ASN A 189 20.41 -3.61 -11.68
N GLY A 190 20.25 -2.79 -12.73
CA GLY A 190 20.42 -3.23 -14.11
C GLY A 190 19.29 -4.12 -14.64
N LYS A 191 18.15 -4.15 -13.94
CA LYS A 191 16.94 -4.89 -14.32
C LYS A 191 15.77 -3.94 -14.51
N LEU A 192 14.85 -4.35 -15.38
CA LEU A 192 13.52 -3.78 -15.50
C LEU A 192 12.52 -4.72 -14.82
N PHE A 193 11.75 -4.20 -13.89
CA PHE A 193 10.65 -4.89 -13.25
C PHE A 193 9.34 -4.43 -13.87
N GLN A 194 8.38 -5.34 -14.02
CA GLN A 194 7.04 -5.02 -14.50
C GLN A 194 5.99 -5.79 -13.68
N LEU A 195 4.93 -5.10 -13.28
CA LEU A 195 3.74 -5.69 -12.68
C LEU A 195 2.70 -6.09 -13.73
N THR A 196 1.77 -6.93 -13.30
CA THR A 196 0.48 -7.15 -13.97
C THR A 196 -0.68 -6.81 -13.05
N TYR A 197 -1.83 -6.53 -13.66
CA TYR A 197 -2.99 -6.04 -12.94
C TYR A 197 -3.57 -7.06 -11.95
N LYS A 198 -4.30 -8.06 -12.47
CA LYS A 198 -5.00 -9.07 -11.67
C LYS A 198 -4.38 -10.46 -11.76
N ASN A 199 -3.37 -10.63 -12.60
CA ASN A 199 -2.74 -11.93 -12.84
C ASN A 199 -1.80 -12.35 -11.69
N LYS A 200 -1.46 -11.43 -10.77
CA LYS A 200 -0.59 -11.65 -9.60
C LYS A 200 0.79 -12.18 -9.99
N LYS A 201 1.27 -11.77 -11.17
CA LYS A 201 2.53 -12.15 -11.77
C LYS A 201 3.36 -10.90 -12.06
N GLY A 202 4.65 -10.94 -11.78
CA GLY A 202 5.58 -9.92 -12.21
C GLY A 202 6.69 -10.49 -13.09
N PHE A 203 7.33 -9.61 -13.84
CA PHE A 203 8.39 -9.94 -14.79
C PHE A 203 9.65 -9.15 -14.48
N ILE A 204 10.80 -9.79 -14.71
CA ILE A 204 12.12 -9.20 -14.55
C ILE A 204 12.87 -9.39 -15.86
N TYR A 205 13.27 -8.29 -16.47
CA TYR A 205 14.02 -8.25 -17.72
C TYR A 205 15.42 -7.70 -17.46
N ASP A 206 16.38 -8.10 -18.28
CA ASP A 206 17.65 -7.40 -18.37
C ASP A 206 17.40 -5.97 -18.92
N ALA A 207 17.84 -4.92 -18.22
CA ALA A 207 17.50 -3.55 -18.59
C ALA A 207 18.10 -3.10 -19.93
N LYS A 208 19.22 -3.71 -20.36
CA LYS A 208 19.90 -3.35 -21.61
C LYS A 208 19.24 -4.02 -22.81
N THR A 209 18.98 -5.31 -22.70
CA THR A 209 18.50 -6.16 -23.78
C THR A 209 16.99 -6.35 -23.78
N LEU A 210 16.29 -6.02 -22.69
CA LEU A 210 14.87 -6.34 -22.47
C LEU A 210 14.53 -7.81 -22.63
N LYS A 211 15.52 -8.70 -22.47
CA LYS A 211 15.28 -10.15 -22.46
C LYS A 211 14.69 -10.53 -21.11
N LEU A 212 13.58 -11.27 -21.12
CA LEU A 212 13.00 -11.82 -19.90
C LEU A 212 14.01 -12.76 -19.22
N GLU A 213 14.28 -12.52 -17.95
CA GLU A 213 15.18 -13.33 -17.14
C GLU A 213 14.43 -14.17 -16.11
N LYS A 214 13.43 -13.58 -15.47
CA LYS A 214 12.69 -14.23 -14.38
C LYS A 214 11.25 -13.72 -14.33
N THR A 215 10.38 -14.58 -13.80
CA THR A 215 9.04 -14.18 -13.35
C THR A 215 8.92 -14.40 -11.85
N PHE A 216 8.02 -13.68 -11.20
CA PHE A 216 7.71 -13.86 -9.78
C PHE A 216 6.19 -13.80 -9.55
N ASP A 217 5.75 -14.39 -8.46
CA ASP A 217 4.38 -14.29 -7.98
C ASP A 217 4.32 -13.24 -6.87
N TYR A 218 3.17 -12.59 -6.70
CA TYR A 218 3.02 -11.61 -5.62
C TYR A 218 2.97 -12.31 -4.27
N GLU A 219 3.63 -11.73 -3.26
CA GLU A 219 3.64 -12.29 -1.90
C GLU A 219 2.25 -12.28 -1.26
N LYS A 220 1.42 -11.29 -1.62
CA LYS A 220 0.07 -11.10 -1.08
C LYS A 220 -0.97 -11.22 -2.18
N ASP A 221 -2.20 -11.54 -1.77
CA ASP A 221 -3.36 -11.50 -2.65
C ASP A 221 -3.81 -10.05 -2.91
N ILE A 222 -3.07 -9.36 -3.77
CA ILE A 222 -3.29 -7.95 -4.16
C ILE A 222 -3.18 -7.80 -5.69
N GLN A 223 -3.62 -6.65 -6.19
CA GLN A 223 -3.39 -6.23 -7.58
C GLN A 223 -1.98 -5.61 -7.73
N GLY A 224 -1.53 -5.40 -8.96
CA GLY A 224 -0.34 -4.59 -9.26
C GLY A 224 -0.73 -3.38 -10.08
N TRP A 225 -0.29 -2.19 -9.69
CA TRP A 225 -0.58 -0.91 -10.35
C TRP A 225 0.77 -0.24 -10.64
N GLY A 226 1.08 0.89 -10.01
CA GLY A 226 2.35 1.62 -10.21
C GLY A 226 3.58 0.98 -9.57
N MET A 227 4.75 1.37 -10.07
CA MET A 227 6.07 1.04 -9.52
C MET A 227 7.01 2.23 -9.60
N THR A 228 7.90 2.38 -8.62
CA THR A 228 9.11 3.23 -8.72
C THR A 228 10.19 2.69 -7.77
N ASN A 229 11.33 3.36 -7.61
CA ASN A 229 12.39 2.93 -6.70
C ASN A 229 13.21 4.08 -6.10
N ASP A 230 13.74 3.87 -4.88
CA ASP A 230 14.65 4.82 -4.21
C ASP A 230 16.15 4.53 -4.49
N GLY A 231 16.44 3.70 -5.49
CA GLY A 231 17.77 3.15 -5.77
C GLY A 231 18.19 1.98 -4.87
N LYS A 232 17.41 1.63 -3.83
CA LYS A 232 17.66 0.50 -2.93
C LYS A 232 16.49 -0.49 -2.88
N TYR A 233 15.28 0.02 -2.81
CA TYR A 233 14.03 -0.71 -2.72
C TYR A 233 13.08 -0.27 -3.83
N ILE A 234 12.23 -1.20 -4.22
CA ILE A 234 11.10 -0.94 -5.09
C ILE A 234 9.92 -0.49 -4.23
N TYR A 235 9.12 0.43 -4.77
CA TYR A 235 7.84 0.82 -4.23
C TYR A 235 6.76 0.45 -5.23
N GLN A 236 5.67 -0.17 -4.79
CA GLN A 236 4.55 -0.53 -5.66
C GLN A 236 3.19 -0.27 -5.02
N THR A 237 2.18 -0.06 -5.87
CA THR A 237 0.78 0.16 -5.47
C THR A 237 -0.14 -0.94 -5.99
N ASP A 238 -1.35 -0.99 -5.45
CA ASP A 238 -2.36 -2.00 -5.73
C ASP A 238 -3.79 -1.43 -5.83
N GLY A 239 -3.92 -0.11 -6.00
CA GLY A 239 -5.20 0.61 -6.00
C GLY A 239 -5.77 0.90 -4.61
N THR A 240 -5.16 0.40 -3.54
CA THR A 240 -5.51 0.81 -2.17
C THR A 240 -4.80 2.10 -1.77
N GLU A 241 -4.88 2.48 -0.50
CA GLU A 241 -4.05 3.54 0.07
C GLU A 241 -2.60 3.14 0.31
N LYS A 242 -2.22 1.88 0.05
CA LYS A 242 -0.91 1.37 0.40
C LYS A 242 0.12 1.60 -0.69
N ILE A 243 1.30 1.99 -0.25
CA ILE A 243 2.53 1.86 -1.04
C ILE A 243 3.39 0.82 -0.33
N TRP A 244 3.59 -0.31 -0.99
CA TRP A 244 4.37 -1.43 -0.52
C TRP A 244 5.85 -1.23 -0.83
N LYS A 245 6.71 -1.45 0.15
CA LYS A 245 8.16 -1.45 -0.02
C LYS A 245 8.63 -2.88 -0.26
N VAL A 246 9.32 -3.10 -1.37
CA VAL A 246 9.69 -4.42 -1.89
C VAL A 246 11.20 -4.52 -2.05
N ASP A 247 11.75 -5.64 -1.59
CA ASP A 247 13.16 -5.97 -1.78
C ASP A 247 13.39 -6.46 -3.23
N PRO A 248 14.24 -5.79 -4.04
CA PRO A 248 14.41 -6.10 -5.45
C PRO A 248 15.17 -7.42 -5.72
N ALA A 249 15.84 -7.99 -4.71
CA ALA A 249 16.52 -9.28 -4.87
C ALA A 249 15.55 -10.45 -4.65
N THR A 250 14.64 -10.31 -3.68
CA THR A 250 13.77 -11.40 -3.23
C THR A 250 12.31 -11.26 -3.64
N GLN A 251 11.89 -10.06 -4.06
CA GLN A 251 10.49 -9.68 -4.31
C GLN A 251 9.57 -9.78 -3.08
N LYS A 252 10.16 -9.78 -1.89
CA LYS A 252 9.40 -9.76 -0.64
C LYS A 252 8.95 -8.35 -0.30
N MET A 253 7.70 -8.23 0.14
CA MET A 253 7.14 -7.00 0.71
C MET A 253 7.67 -6.85 2.14
N VAL A 254 8.71 -6.02 2.29
CA VAL A 254 9.40 -5.83 3.56
C VAL A 254 8.73 -4.79 4.44
N ASP A 255 7.97 -3.87 3.85
CA ASP A 255 7.25 -2.85 4.60
C ASP A 255 6.12 -2.20 3.79
N HIS A 256 5.37 -1.27 4.39
CA HIS A 256 4.43 -0.40 3.68
C HIS A 256 4.18 0.93 4.41
N ILE A 257 3.63 1.89 3.69
CA ILE A 257 2.99 3.10 4.22
C ILE A 257 1.54 3.17 3.74
N ASN A 258 0.69 3.92 4.45
CA ASN A 258 -0.67 4.25 4.02
C ASN A 258 -0.73 5.74 3.66
N VAL A 259 -1.29 6.09 2.51
CA VAL A 259 -1.31 7.46 1.99
C VAL A 259 -2.48 8.25 2.57
N TYR A 260 -2.16 9.39 3.20
CA TYR A 260 -3.14 10.29 3.82
C TYR A 260 -2.86 11.75 3.49
N SER A 261 -3.92 12.48 3.14
CA SER A 261 -3.93 13.94 3.00
C SER A 261 -4.74 14.53 4.15
N GLY A 262 -4.07 15.04 5.18
CA GLY A 262 -4.74 15.36 6.45
C GLY A 262 -5.44 14.14 7.05
N ASP A 263 -6.71 14.29 7.39
CA ASP A 263 -7.55 13.20 7.92
C ASP A 263 -8.01 12.19 6.86
N SER A 264 -7.79 12.50 5.58
CA SER A 264 -8.41 11.78 4.48
C SER A 264 -7.47 10.73 3.89
N LYS A 265 -7.91 9.48 3.96
CA LYS A 265 -7.27 8.33 3.31
C LYS A 265 -7.34 8.47 1.78
N ILE A 266 -6.20 8.44 1.12
CA ILE A 266 -6.10 8.50 -0.34
C ILE A 266 -6.05 7.08 -0.89
N LYS A 267 -7.15 6.63 -1.51
CA LYS A 267 -7.23 5.36 -2.23
C LYS A 267 -6.90 5.56 -3.71
N GLU A 268 -6.87 4.47 -4.47
CA GLU A 268 -6.63 4.48 -5.91
C GLU A 268 -5.27 5.09 -6.28
N VAL A 269 -4.28 4.89 -5.39
CA VAL A 269 -2.89 5.28 -5.66
C VAL A 269 -2.40 4.41 -6.82
N ASN A 270 -2.00 5.06 -7.91
CA ASN A 270 -1.70 4.40 -9.17
C ASN A 270 -0.22 4.51 -9.50
N GLU A 271 0.14 5.05 -10.67
CA GLU A 271 1.51 5.19 -11.11
C GLU A 271 2.35 6.06 -10.14
N LEU A 272 3.62 5.69 -10.00
CA LEU A 272 4.56 6.28 -9.05
C LEU A 272 5.83 6.77 -9.76
N GLU A 273 6.43 7.82 -9.21
CA GLU A 273 7.79 8.22 -9.52
C GLU A 273 8.56 8.71 -8.29
N TRP A 274 9.84 8.35 -8.17
CA TRP A 274 10.70 8.78 -7.08
C TRP A 274 11.50 10.03 -7.47
N ILE A 275 11.28 11.13 -6.77
CA ILE A 275 11.90 12.42 -7.08
C ILE A 275 12.38 13.05 -5.77
N ASP A 276 13.68 13.32 -5.68
CA ASP A 276 14.32 14.05 -4.57
C ASP A 276 13.90 13.57 -3.16
N GLY A 277 13.77 12.25 -2.99
CA GLY A 277 13.43 11.63 -1.70
C GLY A 277 11.94 11.56 -1.39
N LYS A 278 11.08 11.86 -2.37
CA LYS A 278 9.61 11.79 -2.27
C LYS A 278 9.04 10.86 -3.32
N ILE A 279 7.84 10.35 -3.06
CA ILE A 279 7.07 9.57 -4.03
C ILE A 279 6.00 10.48 -4.62
N TYR A 280 6.07 10.72 -5.92
CA TYR A 280 5.03 11.35 -6.71
C TYR A 280 4.08 10.26 -7.16
N ALA A 281 2.80 10.39 -6.83
CA ALA A 281 1.82 9.35 -7.12
C ALA A 281 0.61 9.92 -7.87
N ASN A 282 0.28 9.31 -9.01
CA ASN A 282 -1.04 9.52 -9.61
C ASN A 282 -2.12 8.95 -8.67
N VAL A 283 -3.27 9.62 -8.63
CA VAL A 283 -4.48 9.12 -7.97
C VAL A 283 -5.52 8.89 -9.06
N TRP A 284 -5.91 7.64 -9.28
CA TRP A 284 -6.77 7.27 -10.41
C TRP A 284 -8.10 8.04 -10.35
N PHE A 285 -8.58 8.49 -11.51
CA PHE A 285 -9.70 9.42 -11.69
C PHE A 285 -9.52 10.84 -11.11
N LYS A 286 -8.32 11.22 -10.67
CA LYS A 286 -7.97 12.61 -10.33
C LYS A 286 -6.96 13.13 -11.34
N ASP A 287 -7.19 14.35 -11.83
CA ASP A 287 -6.20 15.06 -12.63
C ASP A 287 -5.17 15.75 -11.70
N ALA A 288 -4.59 14.99 -10.77
CA ALA A 288 -3.64 15.49 -9.78
C ALA A 288 -2.60 14.42 -9.40
N ILE A 289 -1.45 14.89 -8.92
CA ILE A 289 -0.37 14.07 -8.35
C ILE A 289 -0.22 14.42 -6.87
N ALA A 290 -0.17 13.39 -6.02
CA ALA A 290 0.15 13.53 -4.61
C ALA A 290 1.67 13.36 -4.40
N VAL A 291 2.30 14.28 -3.67
CA VAL A 291 3.71 14.16 -3.24
C VAL A 291 3.73 13.60 -1.83
N VAL A 292 4.11 12.32 -1.74
CA VAL A 292 4.00 11.49 -0.54
C VAL A 292 5.36 11.38 0.14
N ASN A 293 5.38 11.58 1.45
CA ASN A 293 6.52 11.26 2.29
C ASN A 293 6.67 9.73 2.40
N PRO A 294 7.79 9.14 1.95
CA PRO A 294 7.94 7.68 1.89
C PRO A 294 8.08 7.01 3.26
N ASN A 295 8.31 7.79 4.33
CA ASN A 295 8.46 7.27 5.68
C ASN A 295 7.13 7.28 6.45
N SER A 296 6.33 8.34 6.31
CA SER A 296 5.07 8.50 7.05
C SER A 296 3.83 8.12 6.23
N GLY A 297 3.86 8.28 4.91
CA GLY A 297 2.67 8.23 4.05
C GLY A 297 1.84 9.51 4.04
N ALA A 298 2.30 10.57 4.70
CA ALA A 298 1.64 11.87 4.61
C ALA A 298 1.83 12.47 3.21
N VAL A 299 0.75 12.94 2.60
CA VAL A 299 0.78 13.83 1.43
C VAL A 299 1.22 15.20 1.95
N GLU A 300 2.39 15.64 1.52
CA GLU A 300 2.95 16.94 1.90
C GLU A 300 2.57 18.03 0.89
N GLU A 301 2.38 17.63 -0.36
CA GLU A 301 2.12 18.54 -1.47
C GLU A 301 1.20 17.89 -2.52
N ILE A 302 0.47 18.71 -3.26
CA ILE A 302 -0.43 18.29 -4.32
C ILE A 302 -0.13 19.13 -5.56
N LEU A 303 0.00 18.46 -6.70
CA LEU A 303 0.15 19.07 -8.00
C LEU A 303 -1.13 18.88 -8.81
N ASP A 304 -1.92 19.94 -8.98
CA ASP A 304 -3.14 19.94 -9.80
C ASP A 304 -2.77 20.08 -11.29
N LEU A 305 -3.12 19.07 -12.08
CA LEU A 305 -2.84 18.99 -13.52
C LEU A 305 -4.12 19.04 -14.38
N SER A 306 -5.27 19.39 -13.79
CA SER A 306 -6.57 19.44 -14.48
C SER A 306 -6.59 20.38 -15.69
N ALA A 307 -5.75 21.42 -15.69
CA ALA A 307 -5.62 22.32 -16.83
C ALA A 307 -4.96 21.65 -18.05
N LEU A 308 -4.07 20.66 -17.87
CA LEU A 308 -3.44 19.94 -18.99
C LEU A 308 -4.47 19.18 -19.82
N ARG A 309 -5.42 18.51 -19.14
CA ARG A 309 -6.49 17.75 -19.78
C ARG A 309 -7.31 18.61 -20.76
N LYS A 310 -7.56 19.87 -20.40
CA LYS A 310 -8.33 20.84 -21.21
C LYS A 310 -7.60 21.27 -22.49
N THR A 311 -6.30 21.02 -22.61
CA THR A 311 -5.52 21.36 -23.81
C THR A 311 -5.59 20.29 -24.91
N MET A 312 -6.25 19.15 -24.63
CA MET A 312 -6.40 18.03 -25.56
C MET A 312 -7.85 17.90 -26.03
N THR A 313 -8.03 17.44 -27.26
CA THR A 313 -9.35 17.07 -27.82
C THR A 313 -9.59 15.58 -27.69
N ASP A 314 -10.85 15.19 -27.53
CA ASP A 314 -11.32 13.79 -27.51
C ASP A 314 -10.83 12.95 -26.33
N VAL A 315 -10.47 13.58 -25.21
CA VAL A 315 -10.16 12.87 -23.95
C VAL A 315 -11.46 12.44 -23.29
N LYS A 316 -11.71 11.14 -23.20
CA LYS A 316 -12.86 10.56 -22.52
C LYS A 316 -12.66 10.55 -21.02
N LYS A 317 -13.71 10.24 -20.26
CA LYS A 317 -13.65 10.15 -18.80
C LYS A 317 -12.57 9.16 -18.31
N ASP A 318 -12.48 8.02 -18.98
CA ASP A 318 -11.59 6.90 -18.62
C ASP A 318 -10.14 7.08 -19.10
N ASP A 319 -9.89 8.09 -19.94
CA ASP A 319 -8.55 8.51 -20.39
C ASP A 319 -7.88 9.34 -19.28
N ALA A 320 -7.59 8.68 -18.16
CA ALA A 320 -7.11 9.30 -16.93
C ALA A 320 -5.65 9.76 -17.04
N LEU A 321 -5.30 10.83 -16.33
CA LEU A 321 -3.90 11.16 -16.01
C LEU A 321 -3.23 9.94 -15.37
N ASN A 322 -2.14 9.46 -15.97
CA ASN A 322 -1.35 8.33 -15.49
C ASN A 322 0.00 8.28 -16.21
N GLY A 323 1.09 8.11 -15.46
CA GLY A 323 2.45 8.10 -15.98
C GLY A 323 3.21 9.37 -15.58
N ILE A 324 4.24 9.18 -14.76
CA ILE A 324 5.11 10.24 -14.24
C ILE A 324 6.54 9.76 -14.45
N ALA A 325 7.37 10.54 -15.14
CA ALA A 325 8.77 10.19 -15.30
C ALA A 325 9.67 11.40 -15.04
N TYR A 326 10.67 11.24 -14.19
CA TYR A 326 11.64 12.27 -13.90
C TYR A 326 12.85 12.15 -14.82
N ASN A 327 13.19 13.24 -15.50
CA ASN A 327 14.39 13.28 -16.32
C ASN A 327 15.56 13.88 -15.53
N PRO A 328 16.56 13.08 -15.12
CA PRO A 328 17.66 13.58 -14.30
C PRO A 328 18.59 14.56 -15.03
N LYS A 329 18.60 14.56 -16.37
CA LYS A 329 19.44 15.47 -17.16
C LYS A 329 18.87 16.89 -17.19
N THR A 330 17.56 17.01 -17.41
CA THR A 330 16.86 18.31 -17.50
C THR A 330 16.28 18.77 -16.16
N LYS A 331 16.20 17.86 -15.17
CA LYS A 331 15.54 18.09 -13.87
C LYS A 331 14.08 18.52 -14.04
N THR A 332 13.40 17.89 -14.97
CA THR A 332 11.99 18.13 -15.30
C THR A 332 11.19 16.85 -15.12
N ILE A 333 9.89 17.01 -14.99
CA ILE A 333 8.93 15.91 -14.82
C ILE A 333 8.15 15.77 -16.12
N PHE A 334 8.00 14.55 -16.59
CA PHE A 334 7.18 14.19 -17.73
C PHE A 334 5.88 13.59 -17.22
N VAL A 335 4.76 14.10 -17.71
CA VAL A 335 3.42 13.60 -17.36
C VAL A 335 2.61 13.34 -18.62
N THR A 336 1.85 12.25 -18.62
CA THR A 336 0.94 11.87 -19.71
C THR A 336 -0.33 11.24 -19.11
N GLY A 337 -1.12 10.57 -19.93
CA GLY A 337 -2.25 9.79 -19.47
C GLY A 337 -2.61 8.67 -20.42
N LYS A 338 -3.53 7.86 -19.95
CA LYS A 338 -4.10 6.74 -20.70
C LYS A 338 -4.79 7.28 -21.94
N ASN A 339 -4.34 6.86 -23.12
CA ASN A 339 -4.85 7.30 -24.42
C ASN A 339 -4.69 8.82 -24.71
N TRP A 340 -3.84 9.53 -23.96
CA TRP A 340 -3.58 10.94 -24.23
C TRP A 340 -2.80 11.10 -25.54
N ASN A 341 -3.05 12.16 -26.31
CA ASN A 341 -2.23 12.46 -27.49
C ASN A 341 -1.04 13.36 -27.20
N LYS A 342 -0.86 13.76 -25.94
CA LYS A 342 0.21 14.66 -25.52
C LYS A 342 0.87 14.13 -24.27
N MET A 343 2.19 14.27 -24.26
CA MET A 343 3.02 14.19 -23.08
C MET A 343 3.57 15.59 -22.79
N PHE A 344 3.56 15.99 -21.52
CA PHE A 344 3.99 17.30 -21.09
C PHE A 344 5.27 17.18 -20.27
N GLU A 345 6.28 17.96 -20.63
CA GLU A 345 7.44 18.18 -19.77
C GLU A 345 7.19 19.44 -18.94
N ILE A 346 7.29 19.32 -17.62
CA ILE A 346 6.97 20.38 -16.67
C ILE A 346 8.11 20.61 -15.68
N THR A 347 8.24 21.86 -15.23
CA THR A 347 8.96 22.20 -13.99
C THR A 347 7.94 22.47 -12.89
N VAL A 348 8.27 22.11 -11.64
CA VAL A 348 7.41 22.29 -10.47
C VAL A 348 8.06 23.25 -9.48
N SER A 349 7.25 24.07 -8.82
CA SER A 349 7.67 24.98 -7.75
C SER A 349 6.59 25.12 -6.68
N GLU A 350 6.98 25.58 -5.49
CA GLU A 350 6.03 26.07 -4.46
C GLU A 350 5.24 27.32 -4.93
#